data_AF-A0A0K0CYS7-F1
#
_entry.id   AF-A0A0K0CYS7-F1
#
_cell.length_a   1.000
_cell.length_b   1.000
_cell.length_c   1.000
_cell.angle_alpha   90.00
_cell.angle_beta   90.00
_cell.angle_gamma   90.00
#
_symmetry.space_group_name_H-M   'P 1'
#
loop_
_entity.id
_entity.type
_entity.pdbx_description
1 polymer ?
#
loop_
_entity_poly.entity_id
_entity_poly.type
_entity_poly.pdbx_seq_one_letter_code
_entity_poly.pdbx_strand_id
1 'polypeptide(L)'
;MIAIYPGNGTRYVKHVDNPVKDGRCITAIYYCNEDWDTNMHGGTLRLYPESSAIPMDIDPKADRLVFFWSDRRNPHEVMPVYRPRLEIILPY
;
A
#
# COMPACT_ATOMS: atom_id res chain seq x y z
N MET A 1 11.57 -2.95 -5.47
CA MET A 1 10.99 -4.25 -5.08
C MET A 1 9.72 -4.46 -5.89
N ILE A 2 9.51 -5.66 -6.46
CA ILE A 2 8.23 -6.04 -7.08
C ILE A 2 7.50 -6.94 -6.07
N ALA A 3 6.23 -6.69 -5.82
CA ALA A 3 5.42 -7.49 -4.91
C ALA A 3 4.15 -8.01 -5.61
N ILE A 4 3.82 -9.28 -5.31
CA ILE A 4 2.61 -9.95 -5.80
C ILE A 4 1.86 -10.49 -4.58
N TYR A 5 0.63 -10.04 -4.39
CA TYR A 5 -0.32 -10.68 -3.49
C TYR A 5 -1.14 -11.67 -4.32
N PRO A 6 -1.04 -12.99 -4.10
CA PRO A 6 -1.62 -13.98 -5.01
C PRO A 6 -3.16 -14.09 -4.91
N GLY A 7 -3.82 -13.33 -4.04
CA GLY A 7 -5.26 -13.41 -3.79
C GLY A 7 -5.59 -14.23 -2.54
N ASN A 8 -6.76 -14.87 -2.51
CA ASN A 8 -7.22 -15.73 -1.40
C ASN A 8 -7.19 -15.09 0.00
N GLY A 9 -7.46 -13.79 0.09
CA GLY A 9 -7.45 -13.06 1.36
C GLY A 9 -6.05 -12.74 1.90
N THR A 10 -5.00 -12.92 1.09
CA THR A 10 -3.66 -12.43 1.42
C THR A 10 -3.70 -10.93 1.72
N ARG A 11 -2.92 -10.50 2.71
CA ARG A 11 -2.92 -9.14 3.24
C ARG A 11 -1.56 -8.80 3.82
N TYR A 12 -1.31 -7.52 4.04
CA TYR A 12 -0.16 -7.07 4.81
C TYR A 12 -0.62 -6.25 5.99
N VAL A 13 -0.32 -6.73 7.20
CA VAL A 13 -0.81 -6.12 8.44
C VAL A 13 -0.27 -4.71 8.62
N LYS A 14 -0.97 -3.92 9.42
CA LYS A 14 -0.57 -2.55 9.76
C LYS A 14 0.86 -2.50 10.28
N HIS A 15 1.69 -1.70 9.60
CA HIS A 15 3.11 -1.54 9.92
C HIS A 15 3.59 -0.14 9.53
N VAL A 16 4.86 0.13 9.81
CA VAL A 16 5.59 1.33 9.38
C VAL A 16 6.78 0.84 8.57
N ASP A 17 7.02 1.44 7.40
CA ASP A 17 8.10 1.00 6.52
C ASP A 17 9.47 1.16 7.18
N ASN A 18 9.74 2.34 7.75
CA ASN A 18 10.99 2.67 8.43
C ASN A 18 10.77 2.96 9.93
N PRO A 19 10.61 1.93 10.78
CA PRO A 19 10.36 2.11 12.19
C PRO A 19 11.62 2.44 13.01
N VAL A 20 12.82 2.20 12.44
CA VAL A 20 14.12 2.25 13.15
C VAL A 20 15.14 3.21 12.52
N LYS A 21 14.70 4.09 11.61
CA LYS A 21 15.55 5.09 10.92
C LYS A 21 16.68 4.48 10.10
N ASP A 22 16.38 3.47 9.28
CA ASP A 22 17.33 2.77 8.40
C ASP A 22 17.73 3.53 7.12
N GLY A 23 17.40 4.81 7.03
CA GLY A 23 17.71 5.67 5.88
C GLY A 23 16.54 5.90 4.91
N ARG A 24 15.52 5.02 4.88
CA ARG A 24 14.34 5.20 4.01
C ARG A 24 13.49 6.39 4.45
N CYS A 25 13.30 7.36 3.57
CA CYS A 25 12.56 8.59 3.79
C CYS A 25 11.21 8.58 3.06
N ILE A 26 11.18 8.11 1.81
CA ILE A 26 9.99 8.10 0.95
C ILE A 26 9.72 6.68 0.45
N THR A 27 8.46 6.25 0.63
CA THR A 27 7.94 5.07 -0.04
C THR A 27 7.19 5.53 -1.28
N ALA A 28 7.60 5.03 -2.44
CA ALA A 28 6.86 5.20 -3.69
C ALA A 28 6.30 3.86 -4.16
N ILE A 29 5.00 3.81 -4.45
CA ILE A 29 4.30 2.62 -4.92
C ILE A 29 3.66 2.90 -6.27
N TYR A 30 3.98 2.10 -7.27
CA TYR A 30 3.35 2.11 -8.59
C TYR A 30 2.48 0.86 -8.76
N TYR A 31 1.21 1.07 -9.11
CA TYR A 31 0.21 0.01 -9.26
C TYR A 31 0.00 -0.39 -10.72
N CYS A 32 -0.15 -1.70 -10.94
CA CYS A 32 -0.26 -2.29 -12.28
C CYS A 32 -1.55 -3.12 -12.46
N ASN A 33 -2.64 -2.76 -11.77
CA ASN A 33 -3.84 -3.60 -11.72
C ASN A 33 -4.99 -2.98 -12.55
N GLU A 34 -5.12 -3.44 -13.80
CA GLU A 34 -6.18 -3.01 -14.71
C GLU A 34 -7.55 -3.54 -14.28
N ASP A 35 -8.58 -2.73 -14.51
CA ASP A 35 -9.99 -3.02 -14.18
C ASP A 35 -10.17 -3.51 -12.72
N TRP A 36 -9.51 -2.81 -11.80
CA TRP A 36 -9.56 -3.14 -10.38
C TRP A 36 -10.80 -2.55 -9.69
N ASP A 37 -11.80 -3.40 -9.46
CA ASP A 37 -12.92 -3.12 -8.55
C ASP A 37 -12.57 -3.52 -7.10
N THR A 38 -12.43 -2.55 -6.21
CA THR A 38 -12.11 -2.80 -4.79
C THR A 38 -13.23 -3.46 -4.01
N ASN A 39 -14.49 -3.36 -4.44
CA ASN A 39 -15.61 -4.04 -3.78
C ASN A 39 -15.56 -5.56 -4.01
N MET A 40 -15.08 -5.98 -5.17
CA MET A 40 -14.95 -7.40 -5.53
C MET A 40 -13.57 -7.97 -5.21
N HIS A 41 -12.51 -7.22 -5.50
CA HIS A 41 -11.13 -7.70 -5.45
C HIS A 41 -10.41 -7.34 -4.14
N GLY A 42 -10.95 -6.39 -3.35
CA GLY A 42 -10.30 -5.89 -2.13
C GLY A 42 -8.97 -5.19 -2.43
N GLY A 43 -7.96 -5.42 -1.60
CA GLY A 43 -6.58 -4.99 -1.83
C GLY A 43 -6.29 -3.49 -1.71
N THR A 44 -7.22 -2.73 -1.13
CA THR A 44 -7.03 -1.32 -0.78
C THR A 44 -5.81 -1.13 0.12
N LEU A 45 -4.97 -0.16 -0.21
CA LEU A 45 -3.95 0.33 0.72
C LEU A 45 -4.62 1.32 1.67
N ARG A 46 -4.62 1.01 2.97
CA ARG A 46 -5.16 1.90 4.00
C ARG A 46 -4.02 2.57 4.74
N LEU A 47 -3.90 3.88 4.59
CA LEU A 47 -2.97 4.71 5.36
C LEU A 47 -3.64 5.29 6.60
N TYR A 48 -2.84 5.46 7.65
CA TYR A 48 -3.22 6.11 8.90
C TYR A 48 -2.34 7.34 9.14
N PRO A 49 -2.49 8.44 8.36
CA PRO A 49 -1.61 9.60 8.50
C PRO A 49 -1.72 10.20 9.91
N GLU A 50 -0.60 10.53 10.54
CA GLU A 50 -0.60 11.22 11.85
C GLU A 50 -1.34 12.56 11.81
N SER A 51 -1.38 13.20 10.64
CA SER A 51 -2.09 14.45 10.40
C SER A 51 -3.61 14.31 10.29
N SER A 52 -4.18 13.10 10.36
CA SER A 52 -5.61 12.85 10.18
C SER A 52 -6.12 11.79 11.14
N ALA A 53 -7.24 12.08 11.80
CA ALA A 53 -7.96 11.09 12.61
C ALA A 53 -8.68 10.02 11.74
N ILE A 54 -8.91 10.34 10.46
CA ILE A 54 -9.62 9.46 9.51
C ILE A 54 -8.59 8.77 8.62
N PRO A 55 -8.59 7.42 8.53
CA PRO A 55 -7.74 6.70 7.60
C PRO A 55 -8.02 7.07 6.14
N MET A 56 -6.99 6.99 5.30
CA MET A 56 -7.10 7.23 3.87
C MET A 56 -6.99 5.91 3.11
N ASP A 57 -7.99 5.61 2.30
CA ASP A 57 -8.04 4.41 1.47
C ASP A 57 -7.65 4.73 0.03
N ILE A 58 -6.71 3.94 -0.50
CA ILE A 58 -6.20 4.10 -1.86
C ILE A 58 -6.39 2.78 -2.62
N ASP A 59 -7.24 2.84 -3.64
CA ASP A 59 -7.42 1.73 -4.57
C ASP A 59 -6.13 1.47 -5.38
N PRO A 60 -5.71 0.20 -5.56
CA PRO A 60 -4.48 -0.14 -6.26
C PRO A 60 -4.66 -0.15 -7.79
N LYS A 61 -5.27 0.89 -8.36
CA LYS A 61 -5.58 0.98 -9.80
C LYS A 61 -4.32 1.08 -10.66
N ALA A 62 -4.34 0.46 -11.85
CA ALA A 62 -3.26 0.62 -12.83
C ALA A 62 -2.89 2.09 -13.09
N ASP A 63 -1.61 2.32 -13.36
CA ASP A 63 -1.01 3.64 -13.67
C ASP A 63 -1.17 4.68 -12.54
N ARG A 64 -1.39 4.21 -11.30
CA ARG A 64 -1.38 5.05 -10.11
C ARG A 64 -0.04 4.99 -9.42
N LEU A 65 0.57 6.16 -9.24
CA LEU A 65 1.76 6.36 -8.42
C LEU A 65 1.37 7.03 -7.10
N VAL A 66 1.83 6.47 -5.98
CA VAL A 66 1.57 6.97 -4.62
C VAL A 66 2.90 7.24 -3.93
N PHE A 67 2.99 8.37 -3.23
CA PHE A 67 4.13 8.71 -2.37
C PHE A 67 3.66 8.97 -0.94
N PHE A 68 4.42 8.49 0.03
CA PHE A 68 4.25 8.86 1.43
C PHE A 68 5.57 8.72 2.20
N TRP A 69 5.66 9.39 3.36
CA TRP A 69 6.82 9.28 4.23
C TRP A 69 6.92 7.88 4.83
N SER A 70 8.08 7.24 4.71
CA SER A 70 8.29 5.86 5.18
C SER A 70 8.31 5.72 6.70
N ASP A 71 8.48 6.83 7.44
CA ASP A 71 8.54 6.80 8.89
C ASP A 71 7.15 6.68 9.55
N ARG A 72 7.11 6.87 10.88
CA ARG A 72 5.91 6.68 11.71
C ARG A 72 4.77 7.65 11.42
N ARG A 73 4.95 8.63 10.53
CA ARG A 73 3.87 9.53 10.09
C ARG A 73 2.80 8.80 9.28
N ASN A 74 3.14 7.67 8.63
CA ASN A 74 2.19 6.92 7.77
C ASN A 74 2.20 5.40 8.05
N PRO A 75 1.75 4.93 9.22
CA PRO A 75 1.42 3.52 9.39
C PRO A 75 0.37 3.12 8.35
N HIS A 76 0.51 1.94 7.76
CA HIS A 76 -0.39 1.51 6.69
C HIS A 76 -0.50 0.00 6.61
N GLU A 77 -1.58 -0.47 5.99
CA GLU A 77 -1.85 -1.88 5.76
C GLU A 77 -2.43 -2.12 4.36
N VAL A 78 -2.24 -3.32 3.84
CA VAL A 78 -2.90 -3.77 2.63
C VAL A 78 -4.07 -4.64 3.05
N MET A 79 -5.29 -4.18 2.76
CA MET A 79 -6.53 -4.90 3.04
C MET A 79 -6.56 -6.24 2.28
N PRO A 80 -7.34 -7.25 2.73
CA PRO A 80 -7.41 -8.55 2.07
C PRO A 80 -7.62 -8.47 0.56
N VAL A 81 -6.82 -9.24 -0.17
CA VAL A 81 -6.76 -9.27 -1.63
C VAL A 81 -7.40 -10.58 -2.14
N TYR A 82 -8.31 -10.50 -3.11
CA TYR A 82 -9.03 -11.68 -3.65
C TYR A 82 -8.75 -11.97 -5.13
N ARG A 83 -7.96 -11.11 -5.80
CA ARG A 83 -7.42 -11.28 -7.15
C ARG A 83 -5.92 -11.00 -7.12
N PRO A 84 -5.06 -11.61 -7.93
CA PRO A 84 -3.64 -11.26 -7.95
C PRO A 84 -3.39 -9.75 -8.07
N ARG A 85 -2.69 -9.15 -7.09
CA ARG A 85 -2.38 -7.71 -7.02
C ARG A 85 -0.88 -7.51 -7.19
N LEU A 86 -0.49 -6.73 -8.19
CA LEU A 86 0.89 -6.39 -8.53
C LEU A 86 1.18 -4.93 -8.16
N GLU A 87 2.35 -4.72 -7.55
CA GLU A 87 2.89 -3.38 -7.29
C GLU A 87 4.42 -3.35 -7.42
N ILE A 88 4.95 -2.17 -7.73
CA ILE A 88 6.38 -1.87 -7.71
C ILE A 88 6.61 -0.86 -6.60
N ILE A 89 7.48 -1.21 -5.65
CA ILE A 89 7.86 -0.37 -4.51
C ILE A 89 9.29 0.13 -4.71
N LEU A 90 9.48 1.45 -4.65
CA LEU A 90 10.78 2.10 -4.73
C LEU A 90 11.06 2.76 -3.36
N PRO A 91 11.98 2.20 -2.54
CA PRO A 91 12.42 2.85 -1.33
C PRO A 91 13.45 3.93 -1.66
N TYR A 92 13.21 5.16 -1.20
CA TYR A 92 14.14 6.28 -1.27
C TYR A 92 14.47 6.77 0.13
#